data_AF-A0A936MF49-F1
#
_entry.id   AF-A0A936MF49-F1
#
_cell.length_a   1.000
_cell.length_b   1.000
_cell.length_c   1.000
_cell.angle_alpha   90.00
_cell.angle_beta   90.00
_cell.angle_gamma   90.00
#
_symmetry.space_group_name_H-M   'P 1'
#
loop_
_entity.id
_entity.type
_entity.pdbx_description
1 polymer ?
#
loop_
_entity_poly.entity_id
_entity_poly.type
_entity_poly.pdbx_seq_one_letter_code
_entity_poly.pdbx_strand_id
1 'polypeptide(L)'
;MSRISNRDLIQFDEKTMKLMLFAYLSQTNSFYLMSEKETAQGYCDLLLGLRGNASSAKYAWIIEAKYVKAEATDKEIEAAVSRGLAQLERYTSDADLIKMLTLGNHLRAGVLVFIGAKDVRYWPKSSA
;
A
#
# COMPACT_ATOMS: atom_id res chain seq x y z
N MET A 1 -14.42 -21.42 10.32
CA MET A 1 -13.31 -22.27 9.82
C MET A 1 -12.26 -21.36 9.20
N SER A 2 -11.04 -21.33 9.74
CA SER A 2 -9.90 -20.70 9.05
C SER A 2 -9.60 -21.52 7.80
N ARG A 3 -9.58 -20.88 6.62
CA ARG A 3 -9.22 -21.54 5.35
C ARG A 3 -7.70 -21.69 5.17
N ILE A 4 -6.90 -21.13 6.07
CA ILE A 4 -5.43 -21.09 5.99
C ILE A 4 -4.87 -21.88 7.18
N SER A 5 -3.91 -22.78 6.91
CA SER A 5 -3.30 -23.62 7.96
C SER A 5 -2.22 -22.86 8.71
N ASN A 6 -1.89 -23.30 9.93
CA ASN A 6 -0.80 -22.72 10.71
C ASN A 6 0.55 -22.79 9.98
N ARG A 7 0.76 -23.79 9.11
CA ARG A 7 1.97 -23.90 8.29
C ARG A 7 2.04 -22.79 7.24
N ASP A 8 0.92 -22.47 6.61
CA ASP A 8 0.83 -21.39 5.62
C ASP A 8 1.07 -20.02 6.27
N LEU A 9 0.72 -19.88 7.56
CA LEU A 9 0.91 -18.65 8.33
C LEU A 9 2.36 -18.39 8.77
N ILE A 10 3.27 -19.37 8.65
CA ILE A 10 4.68 -19.23 9.09
C ILE A 10 5.39 -18.09 8.34
N GLN A 11 5.03 -17.88 7.06
CA GLN A 11 5.60 -16.81 6.23
C GLN A 11 4.62 -15.66 6.02
N PHE A 12 3.56 -15.58 6.83
CA PHE A 12 2.60 -14.49 6.74
C PHE A 12 3.19 -13.25 7.42
N ASP A 13 3.96 -12.49 6.66
CA ASP A 13 4.70 -11.32 7.10
C ASP A 13 4.52 -10.12 6.14
N GLU A 14 5.14 -8.99 6.48
CA GLU A 14 5.02 -7.74 5.72
C GLU A 14 5.48 -7.91 4.26
N LYS A 15 6.60 -8.60 4.03
CA LYS A 15 7.17 -8.80 2.69
C LYS A 15 6.24 -9.66 1.83
N THR A 16 5.71 -10.74 2.40
CA THR A 16 4.82 -11.67 1.70
C THR A 16 3.50 -11.00 1.34
N MET A 17 2.92 -10.19 2.24
CA MET A 17 1.70 -9.42 1.94
C MET A 17 1.93 -8.42 0.80
N LYS A 18 3.05 -7.70 0.82
CA LYS A 18 3.39 -6.75 -0.25
C LYS A 18 3.50 -7.43 -1.60
N LEU A 19 4.22 -8.55 -1.67
CA LEU A 19 4.41 -9.29 -2.91
C LEU A 19 3.10 -9.86 -3.44
N MET A 20 2.24 -10.40 -2.58
CA MET A 20 0.92 -10.90 -2.99
C MET A 20 0.02 -9.78 -3.50
N LEU A 21 -0.01 -8.63 -2.81
CA LEU A 21 -0.81 -7.48 -3.24
C LEU A 21 -0.31 -6.93 -4.59
N PHE A 22 1.00 -6.83 -4.77
CA PHE A 22 1.62 -6.47 -6.05
C PHE A 22 1.23 -7.45 -7.16
N ALA A 23 1.39 -8.76 -6.92
CA ALA A 23 1.11 -9.80 -7.91
C ALA A 23 -0.38 -9.87 -8.30
N TYR A 24 -1.28 -9.60 -7.36
CA TYR A 24 -2.71 -9.54 -7.64
C TYR A 24 -3.08 -8.30 -8.45
N LEU A 25 -2.61 -7.12 -8.02
CA LEU A 25 -2.95 -5.85 -8.66
C LEU A 25 -2.28 -5.68 -10.03
N SER A 26 -1.10 -6.27 -10.26
CA SER A 26 -0.40 -6.23 -11.55
C SER A 26 -1.16 -6.93 -12.67
N GLN A 27 -2.08 -7.85 -12.33
CA GLN A 27 -2.95 -8.51 -13.28
C GLN A 27 -4.15 -7.65 -13.70
N THR A 28 -4.38 -6.52 -13.02
CA THR A 28 -5.44 -5.59 -13.39
C THR A 28 -4.96 -4.65 -14.49
N ASN A 29 -5.85 -4.32 -15.44
CA ASN A 29 -5.57 -3.28 -16.44
C ASN A 29 -5.87 -1.86 -15.96
N SER A 30 -6.31 -1.69 -14.71
CA SER A 30 -6.68 -0.38 -14.15
C SER A 30 -5.48 0.49 -13.83
N PHE A 31 -4.33 -0.09 -13.49
CA PHE A 31 -3.20 0.65 -12.95
C PHE A 31 -1.88 0.30 -13.63
N TYR A 32 -0.99 1.28 -13.69
CA TYR A 32 0.44 1.06 -13.89
C TYR A 32 1.08 0.92 -12.51
N LEU A 33 1.52 -0.29 -12.17
CA LEU A 33 2.17 -0.57 -10.90
C LEU A 33 3.65 -0.21 -10.99
N MET A 34 4.12 0.54 -10.01
CA MET A 34 5.54 0.73 -9.76
C MET A 34 5.86 0.15 -8.38
N SER A 35 6.67 -0.91 -8.37
CA SER A 35 7.52 -1.27 -7.23
C SER A 35 8.92 -0.81 -7.57
N GLU A 36 9.65 -0.22 -6.64
CA GLU A 36 11.11 -0.05 -6.76
C GLU A 36 11.62 0.39 -8.15
N LYS A 37 11.60 1.70 -8.42
CA LYS A 37 12.57 2.28 -9.37
C LYS A 37 13.71 2.87 -8.57
N GLU A 38 14.94 2.64 -9.04
CA GLU A 38 16.13 3.49 -8.80
C GLU A 38 15.76 4.97 -9.01
N THR A 39 15.19 5.58 -7.99
CA THR A 39 14.89 7.00 -7.90
C THR A 39 15.38 7.42 -6.54
N ALA A 40 16.02 8.58 -6.47
CA ALA A 40 17.00 8.97 -5.44
C ALA A 40 16.48 9.08 -3.99
N GLN A 41 15.29 8.58 -3.65
CA GLN A 41 14.55 8.95 -2.43
C GLN A 41 13.94 7.78 -1.61
N GLY A 42 14.06 6.51 -2.05
CA GLY A 42 13.75 5.31 -1.23
C GLY A 42 12.59 4.41 -1.72
N TYR A 43 12.14 3.49 -0.86
CA TYR A 43 11.15 2.45 -1.16
C TYR A 43 9.71 2.80 -0.68
N CYS A 44 8.75 2.99 -1.61
CA CYS A 44 7.31 2.95 -1.31
C CYS A 44 6.78 1.58 -1.70
N ASP A 45 5.92 0.99 -0.86
CA ASP A 45 5.48 -0.39 -1.06
C ASP A 45 4.67 -0.58 -2.35
N LEU A 46 3.69 0.29 -2.61
CA LEU A 46 2.81 0.18 -3.78
C LEU A 46 2.38 1.55 -4.31
N LEU A 47 2.81 1.84 -5.55
CA LEU A 47 2.36 2.99 -6.33
C LEU A 47 1.45 2.50 -7.47
N LEU A 48 0.20 2.97 -7.48
CA LEU A 48 -0.81 2.61 -8.49
C LEU A 48 -1.15 3.86 -9.32
N GLY A 49 -0.42 4.04 -10.42
CA GLY A 49 -0.68 5.12 -11.38
C GLY A 49 -1.85 4.80 -12.30
N LEU A 50 -2.57 5.81 -12.77
CA LEU A 50 -3.65 5.63 -13.75
C LEU A 50 -3.08 5.29 -15.12
N ARG A 51 -3.74 4.37 -15.84
CA ARG A 51 -3.43 4.03 -17.23
C ARG A 51 -4.27 4.86 -18.22
N GLY A 52 -4.08 6.18 -18.21
CA GLY A 52 -4.72 7.12 -19.15
C GLY A 52 -6.19 6.84 -19.41
N ASN A 53 -6.61 6.97 -20.67
CA ASN A 53 -8.00 6.77 -21.10
C ASN A 53 -8.47 5.31 -21.06
N ALA A 54 -7.57 4.34 -20.80
CA ALA A 54 -7.90 2.92 -20.72
C ALA A 54 -8.30 2.50 -19.30
N SER A 55 -8.09 3.35 -18.30
CA SER A 55 -8.42 3.03 -16.91
C SER A 55 -9.82 3.51 -16.53
N SER A 56 -10.61 2.61 -15.93
CA SER A 56 -11.86 2.98 -15.25
C SER A 56 -11.63 3.53 -13.83
N ALA A 57 -10.39 3.54 -13.34
CA ALA A 57 -10.07 3.99 -11.99
C ALA A 57 -10.06 5.52 -11.91
N LYS A 58 -10.78 6.04 -10.90
CA LYS A 58 -10.92 7.49 -10.65
C LYS A 58 -9.76 8.11 -9.86
N TYR A 59 -8.98 7.26 -9.18
CA TYR A 59 -7.94 7.68 -8.26
C TYR A 59 -6.66 6.91 -8.55
N ALA A 60 -5.53 7.62 -8.60
CA ALA A 60 -4.24 7.00 -8.38
C ALA A 60 -4.06 6.71 -6.88
N TRP A 61 -3.18 5.76 -6.54
CA TRP A 61 -2.94 5.39 -5.15
C TRP A 61 -1.47 5.33 -4.77
N ILE A 62 -1.17 5.73 -3.56
CA ILE A 62 0.08 5.42 -2.84
C ILE A 62 -0.30 4.67 -1.58
N ILE A 63 0.11 3.41 -1.48
CA ILE A 63 -0.24 2.54 -0.36
C ILE A 63 1.04 2.09 0.33
N GLU A 64 1.12 2.36 1.63
CA GLU A 64 2.14 1.79 2.50
C GLU A 64 1.54 0.59 3.23
N ALA A 65 2.14 -0.59 3.09
CA ALA A 65 1.66 -1.81 3.72
C ALA A 65 2.43 -2.09 5.00
N LYS A 66 1.71 -2.41 6.07
CA LYS A 66 2.29 -2.83 7.35
C LYS A 66 1.71 -4.15 7.79
N TYR A 67 2.51 -4.92 8.50
CA TYR A 67 2.06 -6.14 9.13
C TYR A 67 2.26 -6.09 10.65
N VAL A 68 1.25 -6.55 11.37
CA VAL A 68 1.34 -6.84 12.80
C VAL A 68 0.76 -8.22 13.08
N LYS A 69 1.16 -8.85 14.19
CA LYS A 69 0.64 -10.17 14.56
C LYS A 69 -0.85 -10.12 14.91
N ALA A 70 -1.51 -11.28 14.89
CA ALA A 70 -2.94 -11.36 15.18
C ALA A 70 -3.29 -10.90 16.61
N GLU A 71 -2.36 -11.03 17.54
CA GLU A 71 -2.44 -10.64 18.95
C GLU A 71 -1.97 -9.21 19.22
N ALA A 72 -1.62 -8.44 18.18
CA ALA A 72 -1.17 -7.07 18.35
C ALA A 72 -2.21 -6.21 19.07
N THR A 73 -1.72 -5.43 20.03
CA THR A 73 -2.51 -4.44 20.77
C THR A 73 -2.84 -3.25 19.87
N ASP A 74 -3.87 -2.49 20.25
CA ASP A 74 -4.25 -1.26 19.53
C ASP A 74 -3.08 -0.27 19.46
N LYS A 75 -2.28 -0.18 20.53
CA LYS A 75 -1.06 0.66 20.57
C LYS A 75 0.00 0.23 19.56
N GLU A 76 0.18 -1.07 19.34
CA GLU A 76 1.12 -1.58 18.33
C GLU A 76 0.62 -1.32 16.91
N ILE A 77 -0.70 -1.44 16.69
CA ILE A 77 -1.35 -1.08 15.42
C ILE A 77 -1.17 0.41 15.16
N GLU A 78 -1.48 1.27 16.12
CA GLU A 78 -1.30 2.73 16.02
C GLU A 78 0.15 3.11 15.73
N ALA A 79 1.11 2.46 16.40
CA ALA A 79 2.53 2.67 16.14
C ALA A 79 2.92 2.25 14.70
N ALA A 80 2.36 1.16 14.18
CA ALA A 80 2.58 0.74 12.79
C ALA A 80 1.98 1.75 11.80
N VAL A 81 0.76 2.22 12.06
CA VAL A 81 0.09 3.27 11.26
C VAL A 81 0.92 4.56 11.26
N SER A 82 1.35 5.03 12.43
CA SER A 82 2.16 6.25 12.56
C SER A 82 3.46 6.17 11.76
N ARG A 83 4.18 5.03 11.85
CA ARG A 83 5.38 4.79 11.04
C ARG A 83 5.07 4.79 9.53
N GLY A 84 3.99 4.13 9.13
CA GLY A 84 3.58 4.08 7.72
C GLY A 84 3.19 5.46 7.17
N LEU A 85 2.45 6.26 7.94
CA LEU A 85 2.08 7.62 7.54
C LEU A 85 3.32 8.51 7.40
N ALA A 86 4.28 8.42 8.33
CA ALA A 86 5.54 9.15 8.24
C ALA A 86 6.37 8.76 6.99
N GLN A 87 6.29 7.50 6.55
CA GLN A 87 6.92 7.06 5.29
C GLN A 87 6.20 7.63 4.07
N LEU A 88 4.86 7.67 4.08
CA LEU A 88 4.06 8.22 3.00
C LEU A 88 4.32 9.71 2.72
N GLU A 89 4.60 10.51 3.77
CA GLU A 89 4.85 11.95 3.61
C GLU A 89 5.92 12.24 2.54
N ARG A 90 6.99 11.43 2.49
CA ARG A 90 8.10 11.60 1.53
C ARG A 90 7.64 11.49 0.07
N TYR A 91 6.70 10.59 -0.20
CA TYR A 91 6.18 10.35 -1.56
C TYR A 91 5.09 11.34 -1.94
N THR A 92 4.24 11.71 -0.99
CA THR A 92 3.19 12.70 -1.22
C THR A 92 3.73 14.13 -1.33
N SER A 93 5.00 14.37 -1.00
CA SER A 93 5.66 15.66 -1.24
C SER A 93 6.26 15.80 -2.64
N ASP A 94 6.39 14.72 -3.42
CA ASP A 94 6.94 14.76 -4.77
C ASP A 94 5.84 15.11 -5.79
N ALA A 95 5.79 16.39 -6.19
CA ALA A 95 4.77 16.89 -7.10
C ALA A 95 4.85 16.26 -8.51
N ASP A 96 6.04 15.86 -8.98
CA ASP A 96 6.20 15.29 -10.31
C ASP A 96 5.79 13.82 -10.33
N LEU A 97 6.09 13.09 -9.25
CA LEU A 97 5.54 11.76 -9.00
C LEU A 97 4.00 11.79 -8.97
N ILE A 98 3.40 12.74 -8.25
CA ILE A 98 1.94 12.86 -8.16
C ILE A 98 1.33 13.14 -9.54
N LYS A 99 1.88 14.07 -10.30
CA LYS A 99 1.40 14.38 -11.66
C LYS A 99 1.49 13.15 -12.56
N MET A 100 2.61 12.43 -12.51
CA MET A 100 2.81 11.21 -13.29
C MET A 100 1.80 10.11 -12.92
N LEU A 101 1.56 9.87 -11.63
CA LEU A 101 0.64 8.83 -11.18
C LEU A 101 -0.83 9.18 -11.49
N THR A 102 -1.21 10.44 -11.32
CA THR A 102 -2.61 10.87 -11.41
C THR A 102 -3.05 11.22 -12.83
N LEU A 103 -2.11 11.55 -13.72
CA LEU A 103 -2.43 12.10 -15.05
C LEU A 103 -3.43 13.28 -14.97
N GLY A 104 -3.30 14.12 -13.93
CA GLY A 104 -4.18 15.26 -13.67
C GLY A 104 -5.46 14.94 -12.89
N ASN A 105 -5.67 13.69 -12.46
CA ASN A 105 -6.78 13.30 -11.58
C ASN A 105 -6.40 13.39 -10.08
N HIS A 106 -7.21 12.75 -9.23
CA HIS A 106 -7.01 12.75 -7.78
C HIS A 106 -6.11 11.61 -7.31
N LEU A 107 -5.31 11.89 -6.28
CA LEU A 107 -4.53 10.90 -5.55
C LEU A 107 -5.25 10.50 -4.26
N ARG A 108 -5.17 9.21 -3.89
CA ARG A 108 -5.42 8.73 -2.53
C ARG A 108 -4.16 8.12 -1.95
N ALA A 109 -3.84 8.43 -0.71
CA ALA A 109 -2.70 7.86 -0.01
C ALA A 109 -3.14 7.33 1.36
N GLY A 110 -2.52 6.24 1.83
CA GLY A 110 -2.81 5.73 3.17
C GLY A 110 -2.09 4.43 3.50
N VAL A 111 -2.20 4.04 4.77
CA VAL A 111 -1.55 2.84 5.31
C VAL A 111 -2.55 1.69 5.35
N LEU A 112 -2.17 0.55 4.79
CA LEU A 112 -2.90 -0.70 4.88
C LEU A 112 -2.20 -1.60 5.90
N VAL A 113 -2.84 -1.86 7.05
CA VAL A 113 -2.29 -2.72 8.10
C VAL A 113 -2.98 -4.08 8.06
N PHE A 114 -2.19 -5.12 7.80
CA PHE A 114 -2.57 -6.52 7.93
C PHE A 114 -2.35 -6.96 9.38
N ILE A 115 -3.40 -7.47 10.04
CA ILE A 115 -3.36 -7.91 11.44
C ILE A 115 -3.46 -9.43 11.46
N GLY A 116 -2.32 -10.11 11.42
CA GLY A 116 -2.28 -11.53 11.08
C GLY A 116 -3.04 -11.81 9.78
N ALA A 117 -3.58 -13.02 9.64
CA ALA A 117 -4.48 -13.36 8.54
C ALA A 117 -5.97 -13.11 8.85
N LYS A 118 -6.29 -12.44 9.98
CA LYS A 118 -7.67 -12.29 10.45
C LYS A 118 -8.36 -11.02 9.96
N ASP A 119 -7.59 -9.95 9.75
CA ASP A 119 -8.14 -8.61 9.52
C ASP A 119 -7.16 -7.76 8.71
N VAL A 120 -7.70 -6.83 7.94
CA VAL A 120 -6.95 -5.81 7.22
C VAL A 120 -7.69 -4.49 7.33
N ARG A 121 -6.97 -3.44 7.73
CA ARG A 121 -7.56 -2.12 7.96
C ARG A 121 -6.79 -1.05 7.22
N TYR A 122 -7.51 -0.05 6.73
CA TYR A 122 -6.94 1.06 5.96
C TYR A 122 -7.09 2.37 6.74
N TRP A 123 -5.97 3.09 6.89
CA TRP A 123 -5.94 4.44 7.43
C TRP A 123 -5.59 5.42 6.32
N PRO A 124 -6.53 6.28 5.89
CA PRO A 124 -6.24 7.30 4.90
C PRO A 124 -5.25 8.32 5.47
N LYS A 125 -4.29 8.74 4.64
CA LYS A 125 -3.54 9.97 4.91
C LYS A 125 -4.52 11.13 4.72
N SER A 126 -4.74 11.91 5.77
CA SER A 126 -5.55 13.12 5.66
C SER A 126 -4.98 14.05 4.59
N SER A 127 -5.85 14.60 3.75
CA SER A 127 -5.49 15.70 2.85
C SER A 127 -4.96 16.84 3.72
N ALA A 128 -3.72 17.27 3.47
CA ALA A 128 -3.26 18.57 3.94
C ALA A 128 -4.02 19.68 3.19
#